data_AF-A0A1F3N812-F1
#
_entry.id   AF-A0A1F3N812-F1
#
_cell.length_a   1.000
_cell.length_b   1.000
_cell.length_c   1.000
_cell.angle_alpha   90.00
_cell.angle_beta   90.00
_cell.angle_gamma   90.00
#
_symmetry.space_group_name_H-M   'P 1'
#
loop_
_entity.id
_entity.type
_entity.pdbx_description
1 polymer ?
#
loop_
_entity_poly.entity_id
_entity_poly.type
_entity_poly.pdbx_seq_one_letter_code
_entity_poly.pdbx_strand_id
1 'polypeptide(L)' 'MRHLVYKEEQLKRINRFSVMLNDREMRALEIYCRRYRISNKSEFFRETIMKAILKRFDDEHPSLWEESEPTLFNQEGT' A
#
# COMPACT_ATOMS: atom_id res chain seq x y z
N MET A 1 29.77 5.39 1.45
CA MET A 1 29.08 6.69 1.24
C MET A 1 28.40 6.83 -0.12
N ARG A 2 29.07 6.60 -1.27
CA ARG A 2 28.46 6.81 -2.60
C ARG A 2 27.18 5.99 -2.88
N HIS A 3 27.07 4.74 -2.42
CA HIS A 3 25.86 3.92 -2.60
C HIS A 3 24.64 4.40 -1.81
N LEU A 4 24.84 5.00 -0.63
CA LEU A 4 23.74 5.55 0.16
C LEU A 4 23.14 6.79 -0.52
N VAL A 5 24.01 7.65 -1.05
CA VAL A 5 23.60 8.85 -1.80
C VAL A 5 22.78 8.47 -3.04
N TYR A 6 23.22 7.49 -3.82
CA TYR A 6 22.46 7.03 -5.00
C TYR A 6 21.07 6.48 -4.64
N LYS A 7 20.97 5.73 -3.52
CA LYS A 7 19.69 5.23 -3.03
C LYS A 7 18.74 6.36 -2.62
N GLU A 8 19.24 7.40 -1.97
CA GLU A 8 18.42 8.57 -1.59
C GLU A 8 17.93 9.35 -2.81
N GLU A 9 18.74 9.45 -3.87
CA GLU A 9 18.31 10.11 -5.11
C GLU A 9 17.16 9.38 -5.80
N GLN A 10 17.20 8.05 -5.82
CA GLN A 10 16.14 7.21 -6.42
C GLN A 10 14.83 7.22 -5.62
N LEU A 11 14.86 7.62 -4.34
CA LEU A 11 13.68 7.70 -3.48
C LEU A 11 13.06 9.11 -3.45
N LYS A 12 13.63 10.06 -4.21
CA LYS A 12 13.06 11.41 -4.34
C LYS A 12 11.67 11.34 -4.96
N ARG A 13 10.70 11.95 -4.29
CA ARG A 13 9.29 11.99 -4.72
C ARG A 13 9.10 13.09 -5.75
N ILE A 14 9.38 12.79 -7.02
CA ILE A 14 9.34 13.77 -8.14
C ILE A 14 8.02 13.79 -8.89
N ASN A 15 7.22 12.72 -8.79
CA ASN A 15 5.97 12.58 -9.55
C ASN A 15 4.80 13.26 -8.83
N ARG A 16 4.00 14.04 -9.57
CA ARG A 16 2.80 14.70 -9.04
C ARG A 16 1.60 13.76 -9.12
N PHE A 17 0.85 13.68 -8.02
CA PHE A 17 -0.43 12.98 -7.94
C PHE A 17 -1.50 13.94 -7.41
N SER A 18 -2.66 13.99 -8.07
CA SER A 18 -3.78 14.84 -7.68
C SER A 18 -5.09 14.10 -7.88
N VAL A 19 -5.99 14.20 -6.90
CA VAL A 19 -7.32 13.60 -6.92
C VAL A 19 -8.33 14.70 -6.63
N MET A 20 -9.44 14.68 -7.37
CA MET A 20 -10.58 15.56 -7.14
C MET A 20 -11.59 14.83 -6.25
N LEU A 21 -12.14 15.54 -5.27
CA LEU A 21 -13.16 15.04 -4.35
C LEU A 21 -14.41 15.90 -4.47
N ASN A 22 -15.58 15.31 -4.25
CA ASN A 22 -16.82 16.08 -4.10
C ASN A 22 -16.90 16.74 -2.72
N ASP A 23 -17.87 17.64 -2.53
CA ASP A 23 -18.02 18.38 -1.27
C ASP A 23 -18.23 17.49 -0.05
N ARG A 24 -18.91 16.35 -0.21
CA ARG A 24 -19.16 15.42 0.91
C ARG A 24 -17.88 14.68 1.30
N GLU A 25 -17.13 14.20 0.33
CA GLU A 25 -15.83 13.55 0.51
C GLU A 25 -14.82 14.49 1.14
N MET A 26 -14.74 15.74 0.66
CA MET A 26 -13.84 16.75 1.21
C MET A 26 -14.17 17.06 2.68
N ARG A 27 -15.46 17.25 3.01
CA ARG A 27 -15.88 17.44 4.42
C ARG A 27 -15.53 16.24 5.30
N ALA A 28 -15.75 15.02 4.81
CA ALA A 28 -15.41 13.81 5.57
C ALA A 28 -13.90 13.73 5.84
N LEU A 29 -13.08 14.02 4.83
CA LEU A 29 -11.62 14.09 4.95
C LEU A 29 -11.18 15.13 5.98
N GLU A 30 -11.74 16.34 5.94
CA GLU A 30 -11.39 17.41 6.88
C GLU A 30 -11.74 17.04 8.34
N ILE A 31 -12.92 16.46 8.56
CA ILE A 31 -13.34 15.97 9.87
C ILE A 31 -12.39 14.89 10.37
N TYR A 32 -12.02 13.95 9.50
CA TYR A 32 -11.07 12.89 9.82
C TYR A 32 -9.69 13.48 10.19
N CYS A 33 -9.14 14.35 9.35
CA CYS A 33 -7.85 14.98 9.62
C CYS A 33 -7.85 15.77 10.92
N ARG A 34 -8.93 16.50 11.22
CA ARG A 34 -9.06 17.24 12.48
C ARG A 34 -9.15 16.31 13.68
N ARG A 35 -9.95 15.24 13.60
CA ARG A 35 -10.14 14.26 14.69
C ARG A 35 -8.83 13.57 15.06
N TYR A 36 -8.03 13.16 14.07
CA TYR A 36 -6.79 12.42 14.27
C TYR A 36 -5.53 13.30 14.22
N ARG A 37 -5.69 14.63 14.22
CA ARG A 37 -4.59 15.61 14.22
C ARG A 37 -3.58 15.41 13.08
N ILE A 38 -4.09 15.06 11.90
CA ILE A 38 -3.27 14.90 10.70
C ILE A 38 -2.86 16.29 10.21
N SER A 39 -1.59 16.63 10.38
CA SER A 39 -0.99 17.88 9.92
C SER A 39 -0.69 17.84 8.42
N ASN A 40 -0.18 16.72 7.91
CA ASN A 40 0.22 16.55 6.52
C ASN A 40 -0.76 15.61 5.77
N LYS A 41 -1.68 16.21 5.02
CA LYS A 41 -2.65 15.45 4.20
C LYS A 41 -1.97 14.63 3.11
N SER A 42 -0.98 15.19 2.42
CA SER A 42 -0.27 14.51 1.33
C SER A 42 0.45 13.24 1.81
N GLU A 43 1.06 13.32 3.00
CA GLU A 43 1.66 12.16 3.64
C GLU A 43 0.63 11.09 3.98
N PHE A 44 -0.47 11.49 4.63
CA PHE A 44 -1.56 10.58 4.96
C PHE A 44 -2.13 9.87 3.72
N PHE A 45 -2.42 10.61 2.64
CA PHE A 45 -2.92 10.02 1.39
C PHE A 45 -1.93 9.01 0.81
N ARG A 46 -0.66 9.39 0.70
CA ARG A 46 0.39 8.52 0.16
C ARG A 46 0.49 7.22 0.95
N GLU A 47 0.54 7.31 2.28
CA GLU A 47 0.67 6.11 3.12
C GLU A 47 -0.56 5.22 3.03
N THR A 48 -1.75 5.81 3.05
CA THR A 48 -3.00 5.06 2.98
C THR A 48 -3.10 4.31 1.65
N ILE A 49 -2.81 4.98 0.53
CA ILE A 49 -2.83 4.37 -0.81
C ILE A 49 -1.76 3.28 -0.92
N MET A 50 -0.51 3.56 -0.52
CA MET A 50 0.56 2.57 -0.63
C MET A 50 0.32 1.36 0.27
N LYS A 51 -0.21 1.54 1.48
CA LYS A 51 -0.60 0.42 2.35
C LYS A 51 -1.69 -0.43 1.72
N ALA A 52 -2.70 0.19 1.10
CA ALA A 52 -3.77 -0.54 0.42
C ALA A 52 -3.25 -1.33 -0.79
N ILE A 53 -2.36 -0.73 -1.59
CA ILE A 53 -1.73 -1.37 -2.75
C ILE A 53 -0.88 -2.57 -2.31
N LEU A 54 0.03 -2.37 -1.35
CA LEU A 54 0.91 -3.43 -0.87
C LEU A 54 0.13 -4.56 -0.25
N LYS A 55 -0.85 -4.26 0.61
CA LYS A 55 -1.72 -5.28 1.20
C LYS A 55 -2.41 -6.11 0.12
N ARG A 56 -2.94 -5.46 -0.92
CA ARG A 56 -3.59 -6.18 -2.02
C ARG A 56 -2.62 -7.09 -2.76
N PHE A 57 -1.38 -6.64 -3.00
CA PHE A 57 -0.36 -7.50 -3.60
C PHE A 57 0.00 -8.67 -2.69
N ASP A 58 0.12 -8.45 -1.38
CA ASP A 58 0.38 -9.53 -0.42
C ASP A 58 -0.76 -10.54 -0.40
N ASP A 59 -2.02 -10.10 -0.46
CA ASP A 59 -3.21 -10.95 -0.48
C ASP A 59 -3.35 -11.75 -1.80
N GLU A 60 -2.88 -11.21 -2.93
CA GLU A 60 -2.95 -11.85 -4.26
C GLU A 60 -1.69 -12.66 -4.62
N HIS A 61 -0.59 -12.52 -3.85
CA HIS A 61 0.63 -13.25 -4.13
C HIS A 61 0.49 -14.69 -3.66
N PRO A 62 0.58 -15.70 -4.56
CA PRO A 62 0.51 -17.10 -4.17
C PRO A 62 1.63 -17.35 -3.17
N SER A 63 1.26 -17.70 -1.95
CA SER A 63 2.26 -17.91 -0.92
C SER A 63 3.07 -19.16 -1.28
N LEU A 64 4.40 -19.13 -1.06
CA LEU A 64 5.30 -20.26 -1.35
C LEU A 64 4.88 -21.57 -0.62
N TRP A 65 3.95 -21.44 0.34
CA TRP A 65 3.42 -22.45 1.24
C TRP A 65 1.89 -22.50 1.22
N GLU A 66 1.24 -22.00 0.15
CA GLU A 66 -0.11 -22.45 -0.15
C GLU A 66 0.03 -23.96 -0.35
N GLU A 67 -0.27 -24.70 0.73
CA GLU A 67 -0.41 -26.14 0.70
C GLU A 67 -1.22 -26.41 -0.55
N SER A 68 -0.57 -27.02 -1.55
CA SER A 68 -1.29 -27.53 -2.71
C SER A 68 -2.43 -28.32 -2.09
N GLU A 69 -3.68 -27.85 -2.26
CA GLU A 69 -4.84 -28.61 -1.82
C GLU A 69 -4.56 -30.06 -2.20
N PRO A 70 -4.75 -31.04 -1.31
CA PRO A 70 -4.43 -32.42 -1.63
C PRO A 70 -5.21 -32.77 -2.90
N THR A 71 -4.52 -32.67 -4.03
CA THR A 71 -5.10 -32.99 -5.32
C THR A 71 -5.37 -34.49 -5.27
N LEU A 72 -6.37 -34.95 -6.02
CA LEU A 72 -6.70 -36.38 -6.13
C LEU A 72 -5.50 -37.27 -6.49
N PHE A 73 -4.36 -36.69 -6.89
CA PHE A 73 -3.13 -37.35 -7.27
C PHE A 73 -2.00 -37.30 -6.21
N ASN A 74 -2.16 -36.54 -5.12
CA ASN A 74 -1.16 -36.46 -4.04
C ASN A 74 -1.31 -37.56 -2.98
N GLN A 75 -2.16 -38.56 -3.22
CA GLN A 75 -2.18 -39.79 -2.44
C GLN A 75 -1.06 -40.72 -2.91
N GLU A 76 0.19 -40.38 -2.61
CA GLU A 76 1.22 -41.41 -2.58
C GLU A 76 1.06 -42.20 -1.28
N GLY A 77 0.41 -43.36 -1.42
CA GLY A 77 0.34 -44.34 -0.36
C GLY A 77 1.71 -44.97 -0.10
N THR A 78 2.17 -44.89 1.15
CA THR A 78 2.45 -46.05 2.02
C THR A 78 2.68 -45.59 3.44
#